data_AF-A0AAV4QJX7-F1
#
_entry.id   AF-A0AAV4QJX7-F1
#
_cell.length_a   1.000
_cell.length_b   1.000
_cell.length_c   1.000
_cell.angle_alpha   90.00
_cell.angle_beta   90.00
_cell.angle_gamma   90.00
#
_symmetry.space_group_name_H-M   'P 1'
#
loop_
_entity.id
_entity.type
_entity.pdbx_description
1 polymer ?
#
loop_
_entity_poly.entity_id
_entity_poly.type
_entity_poly.pdbx_seq_one_letter_code
_entity_poly.pdbx_strand_id
1 'polypeptide(L)'
;MDTMKSGVQAIFDLIVKTTGAKDGKLPINTIISWLKHAGIVGKDTGISESDVRKTHSKAATDKKNMDLNDLQQTITNIAKQKDLDPKTLLDKLSDSGPPQMEKDQSMAEKFISKFKK
;
A
#
# COMPACT_ATOMS: atom_id res chain seq x y z
N MET A 1 -4.39 3.71 -26.06
CA MET A 1 -4.54 2.35 -25.49
C MET A 1 -3.59 2.32 -24.33
N ASP A 2 -4.05 2.74 -23.16
CA ASP A 2 -3.20 2.83 -21.97
C ASP A 2 -3.80 1.86 -20.97
N THR A 3 -3.53 0.59 -21.26
CA THR A 3 -3.89 -0.57 -20.47
C THR A 3 -3.49 -0.33 -19.02
N MET A 4 -4.49 -0.05 -18.19
CA MET A 4 -4.59 -0.45 -16.78
C MET A 4 -3.22 -0.71 -16.13
N LYS A 5 -2.48 0.36 -15.79
CA LYS A 5 -1.55 0.25 -14.66
C LYS A 5 -2.43 -0.19 -13.50
N SER A 6 -2.28 -1.43 -13.07
CA SER A 6 -3.03 -2.12 -12.02
C SER A 6 -3.45 -1.12 -10.94
N GLY A 7 -4.72 -1.03 -10.54
CA GLY A 7 -5.19 0.04 -9.63
C GLY A 7 -4.28 0.24 -8.41
N VAL A 8 -3.73 -0.85 -7.85
CA VAL A 8 -2.69 -0.87 -6.81
C VAL A 8 -1.49 0.01 -7.15
N GLN A 9 -0.99 -0.01 -8.38
CA GLN A 9 0.14 0.80 -8.82
C GLN A 9 -0.17 2.29 -8.81
N ALA A 10 -1.35 2.69 -9.30
CA ALA A 10 -1.76 4.09 -9.29
C ALA A 10 -1.87 4.60 -7.85
N ILE A 11 -2.45 3.79 -6.97
CA ILE A 11 -2.63 4.13 -5.56
C ILE A 11 -1.28 4.18 -4.85
N PHE A 12 -0.40 3.22 -5.11
CA PHE A 12 0.94 3.17 -4.54
C PHE A 12 1.76 4.40 -4.96
N ASP A 13 1.75 4.76 -6.24
CA ASP A 13 2.43 5.97 -6.75
C ASP A 13 1.86 7.26 -6.12
N LEU A 14 0.54 7.32 -5.94
CA LEU A 14 -0.12 8.42 -5.24
C LEU A 14 0.32 8.50 -3.78
N ILE A 15 0.43 7.37 -3.09
CA ILE A 15 0.90 7.31 -1.70
C ILE A 15 2.37 7.76 -1.62
N VAL A 16 3.24 7.26 -2.49
CA VAL A 16 4.66 7.67 -2.60
C VAL A 16 4.77 9.19 -2.78
N LYS A 17 4.00 9.75 -3.73
CA LYS A 17 3.96 11.20 -3.97
C LYS A 17 3.48 11.98 -2.76
N THR A 18 2.45 11.48 -2.07
CA THR A 18 1.84 12.14 -0.91
C THR A 18 2.76 12.11 0.31
N THR A 19 3.43 10.98 0.53
CA THR A 19 4.38 10.79 1.65
C THR A 19 5.74 11.44 1.39
N GLY A 20 6.01 11.90 0.17
CA GLY A 20 7.31 12.44 -0.22
C GLY A 20 8.41 11.38 -0.21
N ALA A 21 8.05 10.09 -0.31
CA ALA A 21 8.99 8.99 -0.34
C ALA A 21 9.90 9.11 -1.57
N LYS A 22 11.17 9.45 -1.31
CA LYS A 22 12.23 9.38 -2.32
C LYS A 22 12.51 7.89 -2.57
N ASP A 23 12.68 7.51 -3.83
CA ASP A 23 12.91 6.13 -4.31
C ASP A 23 11.67 5.24 -4.55
N GLY A 24 10.45 5.74 -4.40
CA GLY A 24 9.27 4.92 -4.72
C GLY A 24 9.08 3.72 -3.79
N LYS A 25 9.58 3.82 -2.57
CA LYS A 25 9.45 2.80 -1.52
C LYS A 25 8.65 3.36 -0.37
N LEU A 26 7.70 2.58 0.14
CA LEU A 26 6.88 2.99 1.27
C LEU A 26 7.30 2.27 2.54
N PRO A 27 7.28 2.93 3.71
CA PRO A 27 7.49 2.26 4.97
C PRO A 27 6.49 1.12 5.14
N ILE A 28 6.94 -0.03 5.65
CA ILE A 28 6.07 -1.18 5.88
C ILE A 28 4.86 -0.84 6.76
N ASN A 29 5.01 0.09 7.70
CA ASN A 29 3.90 0.56 8.55
C ASN A 29 2.79 1.24 7.72
N THR A 30 3.17 2.01 6.70
CA THR A 30 2.24 2.67 5.77
C THR A 30 1.48 1.64 4.96
N ILE A 31 2.18 0.63 4.45
CA ILE A 31 1.55 -0.50 3.73
C ILE A 31 0.60 -1.28 4.63
N ILE A 32 1.01 -1.61 5.86
CA ILE A 32 0.14 -2.31 6.79
C ILE A 32 -1.12 -1.51 7.06
N SER A 33 -1.00 -0.18 7.24
CA SER A 33 -2.15 0.71 7.42
C SER A 33 -3.06 0.70 6.18
N TRP A 34 -2.48 0.68 4.98
CA TRP A 34 -3.23 0.54 3.74
C TRP A 34 -3.98 -0.80 3.63
N LEU A 35 -3.31 -1.91 3.94
CA LEU A 35 -3.92 -3.24 3.95
C LEU A 35 -5.04 -3.37 5.00
N LYS A 36 -4.89 -2.70 6.15
CA LYS A 36 -5.95 -2.62 7.18
C LYS A 36 -7.13 -1.80 6.68
N HIS A 37 -6.88 -0.67 6.01
CA HIS A 37 -7.92 0.16 5.41
C HIS A 37 -8.72 -0.60 4.34
N ALA A 38 -8.03 -1.41 3.53
CA ALA A 38 -8.65 -2.28 2.54
C ALA A 38 -9.37 -3.50 3.12
N GLY A 39 -9.38 -3.67 4.45
CA GLY A 39 -9.94 -4.84 5.11
C GLY A 39 -9.20 -6.15 4.80
N ILE A 40 -8.00 -6.07 4.22
CA ILE A 40 -7.15 -7.23 3.92
C ILE A 40 -6.45 -7.72 5.18
N VAL A 41 -6.00 -6.81 6.04
CA VAL A 41 -5.46 -7.16 7.36
C VAL A 41 -6.57 -6.95 8.38
N GLY A 42 -7.02 -8.05 8.98
CA GLY A 42 -8.14 -8.03 9.91
C GLY A 42 -8.57 -9.44 10.30
N LYS A 43 -9.52 -9.52 11.23
CA LYS A 43 -10.09 -10.80 11.66
C LYS A 43 -10.87 -11.50 10.54
N ASP A 44 -11.42 -10.74 9.59
CA ASP A 44 -12.25 -11.23 8.50
C ASP A 44 -11.47 -12.14 7.52
N THR A 45 -10.25 -11.72 7.15
CA THR A 45 -9.35 -12.47 6.27
C THR A 45 -8.42 -13.41 7.04
N GLY A 46 -8.36 -13.29 8.38
CA GLY A 46 -7.40 -13.99 9.21
C GLY A 46 -5.93 -13.57 8.99
N ILE A 47 -5.66 -12.49 8.25
CA ILE A 47 -4.32 -11.96 8.02
C ILE A 47 -3.97 -10.98 9.14
N SER A 48 -2.89 -11.25 9.87
CA SER A 48 -2.38 -10.35 10.90
C SER A 48 -1.28 -9.43 10.38
N GLU A 49 -1.07 -8.28 11.03
CA GLU A 49 0.05 -7.38 10.74
C GLU A 49 1.40 -8.11 10.84
N SER A 50 1.49 -9.05 11.77
CA SER A 50 2.65 -9.92 11.95
C SER A 50 2.88 -10.85 10.76
N ASP A 51 1.82 -11.39 10.14
CA ASP A 51 1.93 -12.20 8.92
C ASP A 51 2.49 -11.37 7.77
N VAL A 52 2.04 -10.12 7.62
CA VAL A 52 2.56 -9.19 6.61
C VAL A 52 4.05 -8.94 6.82
N ARG A 53 4.46 -8.59 8.04
CA ARG A 53 5.88 -8.36 8.37
C ARG A 53 6.75 -9.59 8.17
N LYS A 54 6.27 -10.76 8.60
CA LYS A 54 7.00 -12.03 8.45
C LYS A 54 7.17 -12.41 6.99
N THR A 55 6.12 -12.29 6.18
CA THR A 55 6.17 -12.62 4.76
C THR A 55 7.05 -11.65 4.00
N HIS A 56 6.92 -10.35 4.25
CA HIS A 56 7.80 -9.35 3.66
C HIS A 56 9.26 -9.55 4.09
N SER A 57 9.55 -9.75 5.38
CA SER A 57 10.94 -9.98 5.84
C SER A 57 11.58 -11.25 5.28
N LYS A 58 10.80 -12.17 4.72
CA LYS A 58 11.30 -13.37 4.02
C LYS A 58 11.51 -13.13 2.53
N ALA A 59 10.70 -12.26 1.91
CA ALA A 59 10.74 -11.99 0.47
C ALA A 59 11.67 -10.82 0.11
N ALA A 60 11.71 -9.79 0.96
CA ALA A 60 12.35 -8.52 0.68
C ALA A 60 13.76 -8.40 1.29
N THR A 61 14.64 -7.77 0.53
CA THR A 61 15.98 -7.37 1.00
C THR A 61 15.90 -6.17 1.95
N ASP A 62 15.01 -5.21 1.65
CA ASP A 62 14.72 -4.07 2.53
C ASP A 62 13.57 -4.44 3.45
N LYS A 63 13.84 -4.59 4.75
CA LYS A 63 12.83 -5.01 5.74
C LYS A 63 12.00 -3.83 6.29
N LYS A 64 12.39 -2.59 5.96
CA LYS A 64 11.80 -1.37 6.49
C LYS A 64 10.90 -0.70 5.47
N ASN A 65 11.29 -0.76 4.19
CA ASN A 65 10.59 -0.16 3.08
C ASN A 65 10.21 -1.23 2.05
N MET A 66 9.03 -1.06 1.48
CA MET A 66 8.45 -1.98 0.52
C MET A 66 8.20 -1.22 -0.78
N ASP A 67 8.75 -1.72 -1.89
CA ASP A 67 8.38 -1.26 -3.22
C ASP A 67 7.12 -1.98 -3.73
N LEU A 68 6.64 -1.56 -4.89
CA LEU A 68 5.43 -2.10 -5.49
C LEU A 68 5.54 -3.60 -5.83
N ASN A 69 6.70 -4.04 -6.30
CA ASN A 69 6.91 -5.45 -6.64
C ASN A 69 6.94 -6.29 -5.35
N ASP A 70 7.65 -5.82 -4.32
CA ASP A 70 7.64 -6.45 -2.99
C ASP A 70 6.24 -6.51 -2.38
N LEU A 71 5.42 -5.46 -2.56
CA LEU A 71 4.03 -5.42 -2.12
C LEU A 71 3.19 -6.51 -2.82
N GLN A 72 3.27 -6.58 -4.15
CA GLN A 72 2.53 -7.57 -4.92
C GLN A 72 2.94 -9.00 -4.56
N GLN A 73 4.24 -9.25 -4.38
CA GLN A 73 4.73 -10.56 -3.92
C GLN A 73 4.27 -10.87 -2.50
N THR A 74 4.31 -9.89 -1.60
CA THR A 74 3.86 -10.06 -0.21
C THR A 74 2.39 -10.42 -0.15
N ILE A 75 1.52 -9.69 -0.86
CA ILE A 75 0.09 -9.99 -0.94
C ILE A 75 -0.14 -11.36 -1.56
N THR A 76 0.58 -11.69 -2.64
CA THR A 76 0.44 -12.99 -3.31
C THR A 76 0.81 -14.15 -2.39
N ASN A 77 1.90 -14.02 -1.63
CA ASN A 77 2.35 -15.04 -0.69
C ASN A 77 1.40 -15.19 0.49
N ILE A 78 0.89 -14.08 1.04
CA ILE A 78 -0.09 -14.12 2.13
C ILE A 78 -1.40 -14.74 1.66
N ALA A 79 -1.87 -14.38 0.46
CA ALA A 79 -3.06 -14.96 -0.13
C ALA A 79 -2.92 -16.48 -0.23
N LYS A 80 -1.81 -16.97 -0.78
CA LYS A 80 -1.50 -18.41 -0.86
C LYS A 80 -1.43 -19.08 0.52
N GLN A 81 -0.87 -18.42 1.52
CA GLN A 81 -0.80 -18.97 2.88
C GLN A 81 -2.17 -19.11 3.57
N LYS A 82 -3.13 -18.28 3.17
CA LYS A 82 -4.47 -18.20 3.75
C LYS A 82 -5.55 -18.82 2.86
N ASP A 83 -5.15 -19.46 1.76
CA ASP A 83 -6.04 -20.00 0.73
C ASP A 83 -7.01 -18.95 0.15
N LEU A 84 -6.52 -17.70 0.03
CA LEU A 84 -7.23 -16.58 -0.55
C LEU A 84 -6.75 -16.33 -1.97
N ASP A 85 -7.62 -15.75 -2.79
CA ASP A 85 -7.26 -15.37 -4.15
C ASP A 85 -6.43 -14.07 -4.16
N PRO A 86 -5.17 -14.10 -4.61
CA PRO A 86 -4.28 -12.93 -4.58
C PRO A 86 -4.78 -11.80 -5.46
N LYS A 87 -5.48 -12.11 -6.56
CA LYS A 87 -6.03 -11.12 -7.48
C LYS A 87 -7.17 -10.36 -6.81
N THR A 88 -8.04 -11.06 -6.08
CA THR A 88 -9.12 -10.48 -5.28
C THR A 88 -8.58 -9.55 -4.18
N LEU A 89 -7.48 -9.92 -3.52
CA LEU A 89 -6.85 -9.04 -2.53
C LEU A 89 -6.25 -7.78 -3.17
N LEU A 90 -5.57 -7.90 -4.31
CA LEU A 90 -5.03 -6.76 -5.04
C LEU A 90 -6.15 -5.84 -5.58
N ASP A 91 -7.26 -6.43 -6.01
CA ASP A 91 -8.44 -5.68 -6.47
C ASP A 91 -9.08 -4.89 -5.32
N LYS A 92 -9.32 -5.54 -4.17
CA LYS A 92 -9.78 -4.85 -2.94
C LYS A 92 -8.82 -3.74 -2.49
N LEU A 93 -7.51 -3.99 -2.60
CA LEU A 93 -6.50 -2.98 -2.23
C LEU A 93 -6.55 -1.77 -3.17
N SER A 94 -6.83 -2.00 -4.45
CA SER A 94 -7.01 -0.94 -5.45
C SER A 94 -8.30 -0.15 -5.21
N ASP A 95 -9.39 -0.88 -4.93
CA ASP A 95 -10.73 -0.33 -4.71
C ASP A 95 -10.81 0.50 -3.42
N SER A 96 -10.09 0.07 -2.37
CA SER A 96 -10.02 0.76 -1.09
C SER A 96 -9.45 2.19 -1.16
N GLY A 97 -8.77 2.58 -2.24
CA GLY A 97 -8.10 3.88 -2.26
C GLY A 97 -6.78 3.88 -1.46
N PRO A 98 -6.02 4.98 -1.52
CA PRO A 98 -4.92 5.18 -0.57
C PRO A 98 -5.52 5.22 0.85
N PRO A 99 -4.80 4.73 1.88
CA PRO A 99 -5.29 4.90 3.24
C PRO A 99 -5.52 6.39 3.47
N GLN A 100 -6.59 6.74 4.19
CA GLN A 100 -6.72 8.06 4.79
C GLN A 100 -5.53 8.23 5.75
N MET A 101 -4.39 8.64 5.21
CA MET A 101 -3.39 9.33 5.98
C MET A 101 -4.10 10.59 6.39
N GLU A 102 -4.51 10.65 7.66
CA GLU A 102 -4.86 11.92 8.28
C GLU A 102 -3.79 12.90 7.82
N LYS A 103 -4.23 13.83 6.98
CA LYS A 103 -3.40 14.92 6.51
C LYS A 103 -2.91 15.57 7.79
N ASP A 104 -1.67 15.32 8.16
CA ASP A 104 -0.94 16.32 8.91
C ASP A 104 -0.98 17.54 7.98
N GLN A 105 -1.82 18.51 8.35
CA GLN A 105 -2.37 19.53 7.47
C GLN A 105 -1.31 20.47 6.87
N SER A 106 -0.03 20.25 7.17
CA SER A 106 1.10 21.06 6.76
C SER A 106 1.42 21.05 5.25
N MET A 107 1.13 19.96 4.50
CA MET A 107 1.53 19.89 3.08
C MET A 107 0.45 20.36 2.08
N ALA A 108 -0.83 20.31 2.47
CA ALA A 108 -1.94 20.69 1.60
C ALA A 108 -2.08 22.22 1.43
N GLU A 109 -1.67 23.00 2.44
CA GLU A 109 -1.72 24.47 2.35
C GLU A 109 -0.69 25.05 1.36
N LYS A 110 0.42 24.35 1.10
CA LYS A 110 1.47 24.83 0.18
C LYS A 110 1.08 24.77 -1.30
N PHE A 111 0.16 23.88 -1.68
CA PHE A 111 -0.33 23.80 -3.05
C PHE A 111 -1.45 24.80 -3.34
N ILE A 112 -2.27 25.13 -2.34
CA ILE A 112 -3.41 26.05 -2.51
C ILE A 112 -2.95 27.51 -2.46
N SER A 113 -1.90 27.84 -1.68
CA SER A 113 -1.41 29.22 -1.55
C SER A 113 -0.64 29.73 -2.78
N LYS A 114 -0.13 28.84 -3.66
CA LYS A 114 0.65 29.26 -4.85
C LYS A 114 -0.20 29.63 -6.07
N PHE A 115 -1.49 29.32 -6.06
CA PHE A 115 -2.42 29.62 -7.16
C PHE A 115 -3.33 30.83 -6.88
N LYS A 116 -3.10 31.56 -5.78
CA LYS A 116 -3.95 32.69 -5.36
C LYS A 116 -3.20 34.02 -5.24
N LYS A 117 -2.25 34.28 -6.13
CA LYS A 117 -1.66 35.61 -6.29
C LYS A 117 -1.75 36.08 -7.73
#